data_AF-A0A968EB95-F1
#
_entry.id   AF-A0A968EB95-F1
#
_cell.length_a   1.000
_cell.length_b   1.000
_cell.length_c   1.000
_cell.angle_alpha   90.00
_cell.angle_beta   90.00
_cell.angle_gamma   90.00
#
_symmetry.space_group_name_H-M   'P 1'
#
loop_
_entity.id
_entity.type
_entity.pdbx_description
1 polymer ?
#
loop_
_entity_poly.entity_id
_entity_poly.type
_entity_poly.pdbx_seq_one_letter_code
_entity_poly.pdbx_strand_id
1 'polypeptide(L)'
;TGVVAKTTEQPAASGDRVRVETDQFIVEIDTQGGSIIYVGLRNYPKSLGRKDDPFVLMNDRGLELFIAQIGLASGTSPAPDHYQKFS
;
A
#
# COMPACT_ATOMS: atom_id res chain seq x y z
N THR A 1 -17.75 -24.23 -16.78
CA THR A 1 -17.65 -22.79 -17.06
C THR A 1 -17.42 -22.07 -15.75
N GLY A 2 -16.14 -21.86 -15.38
CA GLY A 2 -15.80 -21.17 -14.13
C GLY A 2 -15.93 -19.67 -14.34
N VAL A 3 -16.87 -19.04 -13.64
CA VAL A 3 -16.97 -17.58 -13.61
C VAL A 3 -15.75 -17.10 -12.82
N VAL A 4 -14.74 -16.59 -13.53
CA VAL A 4 -13.70 -15.77 -12.90
C VAL A 4 -14.44 -14.53 -12.44
N ALA A 5 -14.74 -14.45 -11.14
CA ALA A 5 -15.31 -13.26 -10.55
C ALA A 5 -14.37 -12.11 -10.91
N LYS A 6 -14.84 -11.18 -11.74
CA LYS A 6 -14.19 -9.89 -11.92
C LYS A 6 -14.14 -9.28 -10.52
N THR A 7 -12.97 -9.29 -9.89
CA THR A 7 -12.70 -8.44 -8.74
C THR A 7 -12.89 -7.02 -9.25
N THR A 8 -14.08 -6.47 -9.00
CA THR A 8 -14.31 -5.04 -9.11
C THR A 8 -13.23 -4.39 -8.25
N GLU A 9 -12.36 -3.59 -8.86
CA GLU A 9 -11.41 -2.71 -8.17
C GLU A 9 -12.23 -1.70 -7.35
N GLN A 10 -12.76 -2.18 -6.23
CA GLN A 10 -13.28 -1.34 -5.18
C GLN A 10 -12.06 -0.64 -4.57
N PRO A 11 -12.06 0.69 -4.41
CA PRO A 11 -11.05 1.33 -3.59
C PRO A 11 -11.07 0.60 -2.25
N ALA A 12 -9.97 -0.08 -1.91
CA ALA A 12 -9.88 -0.79 -0.65
C ALA A 12 -10.20 0.24 0.43
N ALA A 13 -11.24 -0.01 1.23
CA ALA A 13 -11.47 0.80 2.41
C ALA A 13 -10.20 0.68 3.25
N SER A 14 -9.38 1.73 3.33
CA SER A 14 -8.09 1.65 3.99
C SER A 14 -8.29 1.34 5.47
N GLY A 15 -7.53 0.39 6.02
CA GLY A 15 -7.50 0.13 7.45
C GLY A 15 -6.78 1.24 8.21
N ASP A 16 -6.54 0.97 9.48
CA ASP A 16 -5.59 1.78 10.23
C ASP A 16 -4.21 1.68 9.55
N ARG A 17 -3.45 2.78 9.62
CA ARG A 17 -2.13 2.87 9.01
C ARG A 17 -1.06 2.65 10.06
N VAL A 18 -0.13 1.73 9.79
CA VAL A 18 1.09 1.57 10.58
C VAL A 18 2.21 2.32 9.88
N ARG A 19 2.82 3.27 10.59
CA ARG A 19 3.98 4.02 10.09
C ARG A 19 5.27 3.38 10.56
N VAL A 20 6.16 3.06 9.62
CA VAL A 20 7.48 2.50 9.85
C VAL A 20 8.53 3.47 9.32
N GLU A 21 9.48 3.86 10.17
CA GLU A 21 10.55 4.76 9.79
C GLU A 21 11.91 4.09 9.96
N THR A 22 12.74 4.21 8.93
CA THR A 22 14.15 3.82 8.95
C THR A 22 15.04 5.02 8.64
N ASP A 23 16.34 4.78 8.49
CA ASP A 23 17.31 5.75 8.00
C ASP A 23 17.06 6.17 6.54
N GLN A 24 16.53 5.27 5.71
CA GLN A 24 16.27 5.53 4.28
C GLN A 24 14.80 5.82 3.97
N PHE A 25 13.86 5.22 4.70
CA PHE A 25 12.46 5.17 4.28
C PHE A 25 11.49 5.65 5.36
N ILE A 26 10.41 6.23 4.88
CA ILE A 26 9.16 6.40 5.63
C ILE A 26 8.12 5.57 4.90
N VAL A 27 7.60 4.53 5.55
CA VAL A 27 6.64 3.60 4.95
C VAL A 27 5.33 3.65 5.73
N GLU A 28 4.20 3.67 5.03
CA GLU A 28 2.89 3.39 5.64
C GLU A 28 2.36 2.06 5.10
N ILE A 29 1.92 1.21 6.03
CA ILE A 29 1.37 -0.12 5.77
C ILE A 29 -0.11 -0.09 6.15
N ASP A 30 -0.97 -0.56 5.25
CA ASP A 30 -2.38 -0.80 5.54
C ASP A 30 -2.53 -2.06 6.40
N THR A 31 -3.17 -1.95 7.56
CA THR A 31 -3.49 -3.10 8.42
C THR A 31 -4.50 -4.06 7.79
N GLN A 32 -5.22 -3.63 6.75
CA GLN A 32 -5.99 -4.51 5.87
C GLN A 32 -5.09 -5.07 4.77
N GLY A 33 -4.88 -6.38 4.77
CA GLY A 33 -4.08 -7.08 3.77
C GLY A 33 -2.57 -6.86 3.86
N GLY A 34 -2.06 -5.87 4.61
CA GLY A 34 -0.62 -5.63 4.79
C GLY A 34 0.05 -4.90 3.62
N SER A 35 -0.73 -4.25 2.76
CA SER A 35 -0.20 -3.57 1.57
C SER A 35 0.62 -2.33 1.95
N ILE A 36 1.70 -2.04 1.21
CA ILE A 36 2.43 -0.78 1.32
C ILE A 36 1.69 0.27 0.50
N ILE A 37 1.22 1.31 1.20
CA ILE A 37 0.37 2.37 0.64
C ILE A 37 1.07 3.74 0.58
N TYR A 38 2.25 3.86 1.19
CA TYR A 38 3.10 5.04 1.09
C TYR A 38 4.58 4.67 1.23
N VAL A 39 5.44 5.29 0.41
CA VAL A 39 6.91 5.24 0.56
C VAL A 39 7.51 6.61 0.28
N GLY A 40 8.11 7.22 1.30
CA GLY A 40 8.93 8.42 1.20
C GLY A 40 10.42 8.10 1.30
N LEU A 41 11.23 8.71 0.46
CA LEU A 41 12.69 8.53 0.39
C LEU A 41 13.41 9.62 1.19
N ARG A 42 13.85 9.33 2.42
CA ARG A 42 14.35 10.34 3.38
C ARG A 42 15.57 11.13 2.90
N ASN A 43 16.43 10.48 2.12
CA ASN A 43 17.67 11.07 1.62
C ASN A 43 17.52 11.75 0.26
N TYR A 44 16.29 11.83 -0.26
CA TYR A 44 15.98 12.39 -1.57
C TYR A 44 14.94 13.48 -1.39
N PRO A 45 15.33 14.76 -1.45
CA PRO A 45 14.38 15.84 -1.26
C PRO A 45 13.44 15.96 -2.46
N LYS A 46 12.19 16.36 -2.21
CA LYS A 46 11.16 16.57 -3.23
C LYS A 46 11.57 17.61 -4.27
N SER A 47 12.29 18.65 -3.84
CA SER A 47 12.88 19.66 -4.71
C SER A 47 14.07 20.35 -4.03
N LEU A 48 14.88 21.08 -4.81
CA LEU A 48 16.08 21.77 -4.30
C LEU A 48 15.80 22.73 -3.13
N GLY A 49 14.61 23.34 -3.09
CA GLY A 49 14.18 24.27 -2.04
C GLY A 49 13.46 23.61 -0.86
N ARG A 50 13.23 22.30 -0.89
CA ARG A 50 12.42 21.56 0.10
C ARG A 50 13.20 20.35 0.62
N LYS A 51 14.32 20.62 1.30
CA LYS A 51 15.25 19.58 1.76
C LYS A 51 14.66 18.66 2.82
N ASP A 52 13.75 19.17 3.65
CA ASP A 52 13.11 18.40 4.73
C ASP A 52 11.84 17.66 4.27
N ASP A 53 11.44 17.81 3.00
CA ASP A 53 10.29 17.13 2.42
C ASP A 53 10.79 15.99 1.52
N PRO A 54 10.65 14.71 1.93
CA PRO A 54 11.15 13.60 1.15
C PRO A 54 10.36 13.43 -0.15
N PHE A 55 11.04 12.98 -1.20
CA PHE A 55 10.41 12.54 -2.43
C PHE A 55 9.51 11.34 -2.13
N VAL A 56 8.26 11.42 -2.59
CA VAL A 56 7.27 10.35 -2.42
C VAL A 56 7.34 9.45 -3.63
N LEU A 57 7.81 8.22 -3.42
CA LEU A 57 7.87 7.20 -4.46
C LEU A 57 6.51 6.53 -4.66
N MET A 58 5.83 6.19 -3.57
CA MET A 58 4.56 5.44 -3.57
C MET A 58 3.52 6.18 -2.74
N ASN A 59 2.29 6.24 -3.22
CA ASN A 59 1.17 6.80 -2.47
C ASN A 59 -0.18 6.23 -2.96
N ASP A 60 -1.18 6.29 -2.09
CA ASP A 60 -2.53 5.80 -2.34
C ASP A 60 -3.54 6.93 -2.62
N ARG A 61 -3.08 8.13 -3.01
CA ARG A 61 -3.89 9.34 -3.12
C ARG A 61 -3.89 9.95 -4.51
N GLY A 62 -5.06 10.45 -4.92
CA GLY A 62 -5.20 11.17 -6.18
C GLY A 62 -4.99 10.29 -7.40
N LEU A 63 -4.46 10.88 -8.47
CA LEU A 63 -4.26 10.20 -9.76
C LEU A 63 -2.96 9.37 -9.82
N GLU A 64 -2.07 9.54 -8.85
CA GLU A 64 -0.75 8.89 -8.78
C GLU A 64 -0.81 7.64 -7.88
N LEU A 65 -1.82 6.79 -8.09
CA LEU A 65 -1.94 5.54 -7.36
C LEU A 65 -0.77 4.62 -7.71
N PHE A 66 0.15 4.46 -6.77
CA PHE A 66 1.23 3.51 -6.88
C PHE A 66 1.47 2.86 -5.52
N ILE A 67 1.03 1.61 -5.40
CA ILE A 67 1.04 0.81 -4.17
C ILE A 67 1.66 -0.57 -4.43
N ALA A 68 2.15 -1.22 -3.37
CA ALA A 68 2.59 -2.60 -3.42
C ALA A 68 1.64 -3.45 -2.58
N GLN A 69 0.81 -4.25 -3.26
CA GLN A 69 -0.16 -5.12 -2.61
C GLN A 69 0.47 -6.48 -2.31
N ILE A 70 0.19 -6.99 -1.11
CA ILE A 70 0.58 -8.33 -0.67
C ILE A 70 -0.65 -9.07 -0.20
N GLY A 71 -0.64 -10.40 -0.32
CA GLY A 71 -1.74 -11.25 0.14
C GLY A 71 -1.45 -12.71 -0.12
N LEU A 72 -2.24 -13.59 0.48
CA LEU A 72 -2.20 -15.02 0.20
C LEU A 72 -3.33 -15.37 -0.78
N ALA A 73 -2.99 -16.15 -1.80
CA ALA A 73 -3.95 -16.71 -2.74
C ALA A 73 -4.03 -18.23 -2.58
N SER A 74 -5.23 -18.80 -2.71
CA SER A 74 -5.45 -20.24 -2.67
C SER A 74 -6.43 -20.67 -3.76
N GLY A 75 -6.18 -21.83 -4.37
CA GLY A 75 -7.02 -22.39 -5.42
C GLY A 75 -8.17 -23.26 -4.91
N THR A 76 -8.18 -23.61 -3.62
CA THR A 76 -9.09 -24.62 -3.06
C THR A 76 -9.84 -24.16 -1.81
N SER A 77 -9.48 -23.00 -1.24
CA SER A 77 -10.12 -22.45 -0.04
C SER A 77 -9.91 -20.94 0.00
N PRO A 78 -10.76 -20.18 0.72
CA PRO A 78 -10.49 -18.78 0.99
C PRO A 78 -9.12 -18.60 1.68
N ALA A 79 -8.33 -17.65 1.21
CA ALA A 79 -7.07 -17.25 1.81
C ALA A 79 -7.15 -15.76 2.15
N PRO A 80 -6.41 -15.28 3.18
CA PRO A 80 -6.37 -13.88 3.52
C PRO A 80 -5.64 -13.11 2.42
N ASP A 81 -6.42 -12.50 1.53
CA ASP A 81 -5.93 -11.70 0.42
C ASP A 81 -5.59 -10.25 0.85
N HIS A 82 -5.27 -9.38 -0.10
CA HIS A 82 -4.91 -8.00 0.16
C HIS A 82 -6.06 -7.11 0.65
N TYR A 83 -7.26 -7.66 0.86
CA TYR A 83 -8.41 -7.00 1.49
C TYR A 83 -8.72 -7.53 2.90
N GLN A 84 -7.98 -8.53 3.38
CA GLN A 84 -8.32 -9.19 4.64
C GLN A 84 -8.13 -8.25 5.84
N LYS A 85 -9.17 -8.12 6.68
CA LYS A 85 -9.09 -7.46 7.99
C LYS A 85 -8.45 -8.41 9.02
N PHE A 86 -7.49 -7.92 9.78
CA PHE A 86 -7.05 -8.58 11.02
C PHE A 86 -8.13 -8.37 12.10
N SER A 87 -8.66 -9.46 12.66
CA SER A 87 -9.72 -9.48 13.68
C SER A 87 -9.41 -10.47 14.79
#